data_AF-A0A4Z2IRP4-F1
#
_entry.id   AF-A0A4Z2IRP4-F1
#
_cell.length_a   1.000
_cell.length_b   1.000
_cell.length_c   1.000
_cell.angle_alpha   90.00
_cell.angle_beta   90.00
_cell.angle_gamma   90.00
#
_symmetry.space_group_name_H-M   'P 1'
#
loop_
_entity.id
_entity.type
_entity.pdbx_description
1 polymer ?
#
loop_
_entity_poly.entity_id
_entity_poly.type
_entity_poly.pdbx_seq_one_letter_code
_entity_poly.pdbx_strand_id
1 'polypeptide(L)'
;MSSNAVQLVKNIVIDDISDIVDKHAQSNFDPFVTYCSNEVYQQRTLQRLVSKNPVFKEVLTRIESHPDCKNLPMISFLILPMQRITRLPLLMDTICQKTPNDSAQYEECKKALQAVSKPFPLVSSSRWMVKRGELTAFVEDNGIFLKRKTRQQVYFFLFNDVFIVTRKKSEESYTVIDYALRDQIWVGSCQPEDLNLSPVRSGGGMLSSRQAGANNLFRLRFRSNHSGEKVPMVLGTELLNERARWISGLGHNVNNNKSQDRTSWYEGERLRDGERGWFLAECAEPITCRATVQRNMQRMDRLQGLETNV
;
A
#
# COMPACT_ATOMS: atom_id res chain seq x y z
N MET A 1 45.83 -49.06 23.30
CA MET A 1 44.62 -48.48 23.91
C MET A 1 44.90 -46.98 24.02
N SER A 2 44.26 -46.05 23.32
CA SER A 2 42.84 -45.88 23.04
C SER A 2 42.68 -45.20 21.68
N SER A 3 41.79 -45.73 20.84
CA SER A 3 41.38 -45.11 19.58
C SER A 3 40.35 -44.03 19.90
N ASN A 4 40.71 -42.77 19.71
CA ASN A 4 39.77 -41.65 19.78
C ASN A 4 38.88 -41.69 18.53
N ALA A 5 37.81 -42.49 18.60
CA ALA A 5 36.73 -42.45 17.64
C ALA A 5 35.94 -41.14 17.85
N VAL A 6 36.38 -40.07 17.18
CA VAL A 6 35.58 -38.86 17.02
C VAL A 6 34.49 -39.20 16.00
N GLN A 7 33.29 -39.45 16.50
CA GLN A 7 32.10 -39.62 15.68
C GLN A 7 31.76 -38.25 15.09
N LEU A 8 32.30 -37.97 13.89
CA LEU A 8 31.85 -36.87 13.04
C LEU A 8 30.34 -37.06 12.84
N VAL A 9 29.54 -36.27 13.56
CA VAL A 9 28.13 -36.09 13.24
C VAL A 9 28.13 -35.66 11.78
N LYS A 10 27.73 -36.55 10.87
CA LYS A 10 27.57 -36.23 9.46
C LYS A 10 26.69 -34.99 9.42
N ASN A 11 27.24 -33.86 8.97
CA ASN A 11 26.48 -32.65 8.78
C ASN A 11 25.27 -33.03 7.92
N ILE A 12 24.07 -32.83 8.45
CA ILE A 12 22.84 -33.03 7.69
C ILE A 12 22.83 -31.91 6.65
N VAL A 13 23.19 -32.26 5.43
CA VAL A 13 23.10 -31.36 4.27
C VAL A 13 21.72 -31.57 3.68
N ILE A 14 20.96 -30.48 3.60
CA ILE A 14 19.68 -30.42 2.88
C ILE A 14 19.99 -29.72 1.56
N ASP A 15 20.04 -30.50 0.50
CA ASP A 15 20.38 -30.07 -0.85
C ASP A 15 19.19 -29.52 -1.64
N ASP A 16 17.97 -29.90 -1.24
CA ASP A 16 16.70 -29.59 -1.91
C ASP A 16 15.91 -28.42 -1.28
N ILE A 17 16.53 -27.60 -0.44
CA ILE A 17 15.80 -26.50 0.20
C ILE A 17 15.44 -25.39 -0.81
N SER A 18 16.31 -25.12 -1.77
CA SER A 18 16.16 -24.03 -2.72
C SER A 18 15.02 -24.27 -3.71
N ASP A 19 14.92 -25.47 -4.28
CA ASP A 19 13.85 -25.86 -5.21
C ASP A 19 12.49 -25.98 -4.51
N ILE A 20 12.46 -26.51 -3.28
CA ILE A 20 11.24 -26.52 -2.46
C ILE A 20 10.73 -25.09 -2.24
N VAL A 21 11.61 -24.16 -1.86
CA VAL A 21 11.26 -22.76 -1.64
C VAL A 21 10.79 -22.10 -2.94
N ASP A 22 11.51 -22.29 -4.06
CA ASP A 22 11.12 -21.73 -5.36
C ASP A 22 9.72 -22.22 -5.78
N LYS A 23 9.46 -23.52 -5.68
CA LYS A 23 8.18 -24.13 -6.02
C LYS A 23 7.02 -23.53 -5.21
N HIS A 24 7.20 -23.41 -3.90
CA HIS A 24 6.17 -22.83 -3.02
C HIS A 24 6.03 -21.31 -3.19
N ALA A 25 7.12 -20.60 -3.48
CA ALA A 25 7.09 -19.16 -3.77
C ALA A 25 6.26 -18.83 -5.01
N GLN A 26 6.28 -19.72 -6.00
CA GLN A 26 5.53 -19.52 -7.24
C GLN A 26 4.05 -19.86 -7.14
N SER A 27 3.65 -20.78 -6.25
CA SER A 27 2.30 -21.35 -6.24
C SER A 27 1.48 -21.06 -4.99
N ASN A 28 2.11 -20.74 -3.85
CA ASN A 28 1.44 -20.72 -2.55
C ASN A 28 1.53 -19.38 -1.80
N PHE A 29 1.94 -18.31 -2.48
CA PHE A 29 2.09 -16.99 -1.84
C PHE A 29 0.78 -16.18 -1.77
N ASP A 30 -0.25 -16.53 -2.54
CA ASP A 30 -1.53 -15.80 -2.60
C ASP A 30 -2.24 -15.62 -1.23
N PRO A 31 -2.23 -16.61 -0.31
CA PRO A 31 -2.77 -16.41 1.03
C PRO A 31 -2.03 -15.34 1.83
N PHE A 32 -0.70 -15.24 1.70
CA PHE A 32 0.08 -14.18 2.35
C PHE A 32 -0.23 -12.82 1.74
N VAL A 33 -0.38 -12.75 0.42
CA VAL A 33 -0.78 -11.51 -0.27
C VAL A 33 -2.12 -11.02 0.28
N THR A 34 -3.13 -11.89 0.31
CA THR A 34 -4.48 -11.54 0.77
C THR A 34 -4.50 -11.20 2.27
N TYR A 35 -3.76 -11.92 3.10
CA TYR A 35 -3.70 -11.63 4.52
C TYR A 35 -3.01 -10.29 4.79
N CYS A 36 -1.82 -10.07 4.22
CA CYS A 36 -1.02 -8.87 4.46
C CYS A 36 -1.66 -7.63 3.82
N SER A 37 -2.37 -7.77 2.69
CA SER A 37 -3.11 -6.67 2.09
C SER A 37 -4.30 -6.19 2.93
N ASN A 38 -4.80 -7.03 3.85
CA ASN A 38 -5.89 -6.72 4.77
C ASN A 38 -5.42 -6.36 6.18
N GLU A 39 -4.11 -6.32 6.44
CA GLU A 39 -3.56 -6.14 7.80
C GLU A 39 -4.09 -4.87 8.48
N VAL A 40 -4.10 -3.73 7.77
CA VAL A 40 -4.62 -2.45 8.30
C VAL A 40 -6.09 -2.56 8.69
N TYR A 41 -6.89 -3.28 7.90
CA TYR A 41 -8.31 -3.52 8.20
C TYR A 41 -8.47 -4.37 9.47
N GLN A 42 -7.66 -5.42 9.62
CA GLN A 42 -7.66 -6.27 10.81
C GLN A 42 -7.31 -5.46 12.06
N GLN A 43 -6.26 -4.63 12.00
CA GLN A 43 -5.84 -3.76 13.10
C GLN A 43 -6.93 -2.76 13.52
N ARG A 44 -7.52 -2.05 12.57
CA ARG A 44 -8.61 -1.10 12.85
C ARG A 44 -9.84 -1.79 13.42
N THR A 45 -10.18 -2.98 12.90
CA THR A 45 -11.31 -3.77 13.39
C THR A 45 -11.08 -4.22 14.83
N LEU A 46 -9.89 -4.71 15.14
CA LEU A 46 -9.50 -5.09 16.50
C LEU A 46 -9.58 -3.89 17.45
N GLN A 47 -8.96 -2.77 17.11
CA GLN A 47 -9.00 -1.54 17.92
C GLN A 47 -10.44 -1.08 18.17
N ARG A 48 -11.28 -1.08 17.14
CA ARG A 48 -12.70 -0.71 17.23
C ARG A 48 -13.47 -1.64 18.16
N LEU A 49 -13.27 -2.96 18.04
CA LEU A 49 -13.95 -3.94 18.88
C LEU A 49 -13.53 -3.83 20.34
N VAL A 50 -12.22 -3.71 20.61
CA VAL A 50 -11.69 -3.51 21.97
C VAL A 50 -12.22 -2.21 22.60
N SER A 51 -12.41 -1.16 21.81
CA SER A 51 -12.87 0.15 22.32
C SER A 51 -14.38 0.25 22.51
N LYS A 52 -15.17 -0.38 21.63
CA LYS A 52 -16.64 -0.22 21.60
C LYS A 52 -17.40 -1.38 22.20
N ASN A 53 -16.79 -2.56 22.32
CA ASN A 53 -17.46 -3.76 22.81
C ASN A 53 -16.75 -4.31 24.07
N PRO A 54 -17.30 -4.03 25.28
CA PRO A 54 -16.69 -4.48 26.53
C PRO A 54 -16.68 -6.01 26.67
N VAL A 55 -17.69 -6.71 26.14
CA VAL A 55 -17.76 -8.19 26.16
C VAL A 55 -16.64 -8.80 25.32
N PHE A 56 -16.40 -8.25 24.13
CA PHE A 56 -15.28 -8.68 23.29
C PHE A 56 -13.94 -8.46 24.01
N LYS A 57 -13.76 -7.28 24.64
CA LYS A 57 -12.54 -6.97 25.39
C LYS A 57 -12.29 -7.96 26.53
N GLU A 58 -13.32 -8.29 27.31
CA GLU A 58 -13.21 -9.26 28.41
C GLU A 58 -12.80 -10.66 27.92
N VAL A 59 -13.48 -11.16 26.87
CA VAL A 59 -13.15 -12.45 26.27
C VAL A 59 -11.72 -12.45 25.72
N LEU A 60 -11.31 -11.36 25.06
CA LEU A 60 -9.98 -11.24 24.51
C LEU A 60 -8.92 -11.27 25.61
N THR A 61 -9.08 -10.49 26.68
CA THR A 61 -8.16 -10.48 27.83
C THR A 61 -8.07 -11.86 28.48
N ARG A 62 -9.19 -12.59 28.58
CA ARG A 62 -9.18 -13.97 29.09
C ARG A 62 -8.34 -14.90 28.19
N ILE A 63 -8.50 -14.81 26.87
CA ILE A 63 -7.70 -15.61 25.92
C ILE A 63 -6.22 -15.24 26.01
N GLU A 64 -5.89 -13.95 26.04
CA GLU A 64 -4.50 -13.46 26.12
C GLU A 64 -3.79 -13.88 27.43
N SER A 65 -4.55 -14.13 28.50
CA SER A 65 -4.03 -14.66 29.77
C SER A 65 -3.64 -16.14 29.73
N HIS A 66 -4.01 -16.87 28.67
CA HIS A 66 -3.68 -18.28 28.55
C HIS A 66 -2.15 -18.47 28.42
N PRO A 67 -1.54 -19.47 29.11
CA PRO A 67 -0.09 -19.67 29.08
C PRO A 67 0.49 -19.86 27.67
N ASP A 68 -0.26 -20.46 26.75
CA ASP A 68 0.16 -20.63 25.36
C ASP A 68 0.34 -19.30 24.61
N CYS A 69 -0.38 -18.24 25.03
CA CYS A 69 -0.23 -16.90 24.47
C CYS A 69 1.03 -16.20 24.98
N LYS A 70 1.69 -16.71 26.03
CA LYS A 70 2.93 -16.13 26.60
C LYS A 70 2.79 -14.63 26.93
N ASN A 71 1.61 -14.21 27.39
CA ASN A 71 1.25 -12.81 27.67
C ASN A 71 1.37 -11.86 26.47
N LEU A 72 1.28 -12.40 25.26
CA LEU A 72 1.30 -11.61 24.05
C LEU A 72 -0.12 -11.20 23.65
N PRO A 73 -0.34 -9.92 23.25
CA PRO A 73 -1.64 -9.46 22.82
C PRO A 73 -2.01 -9.98 21.43
N MET A 74 -3.30 -10.03 21.08
CA MET A 74 -3.77 -10.53 19.77
C MET A 74 -3.03 -9.92 18.57
N ILE A 75 -2.70 -8.62 18.65
CA ILE A 75 -2.00 -7.90 17.60
C ILE A 75 -0.63 -8.51 17.25
N SER A 76 0.11 -9.08 18.21
CA SER A 76 1.41 -9.69 17.95
C SER A 76 1.30 -11.04 17.25
N PHE A 77 0.13 -11.69 17.29
CA PHE A 77 -0.14 -12.88 16.49
C PHE A 77 -0.60 -12.50 15.08
N LEU A 78 -1.41 -11.44 14.96
CA LEU A 78 -1.90 -10.96 13.66
C LEU A 78 -0.76 -10.50 12.73
N ILE A 79 0.34 -10.00 13.27
CA ILE A 79 1.50 -9.55 12.48
C ILE A 79 2.39 -10.70 11.96
N LEU A 80 2.23 -11.93 12.48
CA LEU A 80 3.14 -13.05 12.18
C LEU A 80 3.27 -13.37 10.68
N PRO A 81 2.21 -13.35 9.86
CA PRO A 81 2.35 -13.62 8.42
C PRO A 81 3.24 -12.60 7.71
N MET A 82 3.10 -11.31 8.02
CA MET A 82 3.95 -10.23 7.50
C MET A 82 5.41 -10.39 7.96
N GLN A 83 5.64 -10.81 9.20
CA GLN A 83 7.00 -11.08 9.70
C GLN A 83 7.65 -12.28 9.01
N ARG A 84 6.88 -13.35 8.76
CA ARG A 84 7.40 -14.57 8.13
C ARG A 84 7.82 -14.30 6.70
N ILE A 85 6.95 -13.65 5.94
CA ILE A 85 7.14 -13.43 4.51
C ILE A 85 8.23 -12.40 4.21
N THR A 86 8.44 -11.42 5.10
CA THR A 86 9.58 -10.48 5.02
C THR A 86 10.90 -11.11 5.46
N ARG A 87 10.87 -12.16 6.29
CA ARG A 87 12.06 -12.89 6.75
C ARG A 87 12.57 -13.90 5.73
N LEU A 88 11.71 -14.46 4.87
CA LEU A 88 12.09 -15.47 3.87
C LEU A 88 13.20 -14.99 2.92
N PRO A 89 13.15 -13.78 2.33
CA PRO A 89 14.26 -13.26 1.52
C PRO A 89 15.58 -13.18 2.28
N LEU A 90 15.56 -12.77 3.56
CA LEU A 90 16.77 -12.64 4.38
C LEU A 90 17.41 -14.01 4.68
N LEU A 91 16.56 -15.02 4.94
CA LEU A 91 17.01 -16.38 5.16
C LEU A 91 17.58 -16.99 3.88
N MET A 92 16.91 -16.79 2.73
CA MET A 92 17.41 -17.26 1.44
C MET A 92 18.72 -16.56 1.05
N ASP A 93 18.86 -15.27 1.30
CA ASP A 93 20.11 -14.54 1.06
C ASP A 93 21.25 -15.11 1.92
N THR A 94 20.98 -15.41 3.19
CA THR A 94 21.96 -16.06 4.09
C THR A 94 22.40 -17.43 3.56
N ILE A 95 21.47 -18.21 2.99
CA ILE A 95 21.80 -19.50 2.36
C ILE A 95 22.70 -19.26 1.15
N CYS A 96 22.33 -18.32 0.26
CA CYS A 96 23.11 -18.05 -0.94
C CYS A 96 24.54 -17.56 -0.60
N GLN A 97 24.72 -16.76 0.45
CA GLN A 97 26.04 -16.32 0.91
C GLN A 97 26.93 -17.46 1.43
N LYS A 98 26.32 -18.55 1.92
CA LYS A 98 27.03 -19.72 2.44
C LYS A 98 27.23 -20.82 1.39
N THR A 99 26.54 -20.73 0.26
CA THR A 99 26.67 -21.66 -0.86
C THR A 99 27.84 -21.25 -1.76
N PRO A 100 28.72 -22.18 -2.19
CA PRO A 100 29.83 -21.86 -3.08
C PRO A 100 29.35 -21.27 -4.42
N ASN A 101 29.92 -20.12 -4.81
CA ASN A 101 29.47 -19.33 -5.96
C ASN A 101 29.50 -20.05 -7.32
N ASP A 102 30.33 -21.08 -7.47
CA ASP A 102 30.51 -21.84 -8.72
C ASP A 102 29.69 -23.14 -8.78
N SER A 103 28.71 -23.31 -7.87
CA SER A 103 27.88 -24.51 -7.77
C SER A 103 26.51 -24.36 -8.44
N ALA A 104 25.94 -25.45 -8.95
CA ALA A 104 24.56 -25.46 -9.46
C ALA A 104 23.55 -25.04 -8.37
N GLN A 105 23.83 -25.41 -7.12
CA GLN A 105 23.05 -25.06 -5.94
C GLN A 105 23.01 -23.55 -5.68
N TYR A 106 24.06 -22.81 -6.05
CA TYR A 106 24.09 -21.36 -5.92
C TYR A 106 23.11 -20.67 -6.88
N GLU A 107 23.03 -21.15 -8.12
CA GLU A 107 22.09 -20.63 -9.11
C GLU A 107 20.64 -20.97 -8.74
N GLU A 108 20.38 -22.17 -8.21
CA GLU A 108 19.08 -22.55 -7.64
C GLU A 108 18.71 -21.68 -6.43
N CYS A 109 19.66 -21.41 -5.54
CA CYS A 109 19.45 -20.52 -4.40
C CYS A 109 19.09 -19.11 -4.84
N LYS A 110 19.82 -18.55 -5.83
CA LYS A 110 19.49 -17.23 -6.39
C LYS A 110 18.10 -17.18 -6.99
N LYS A 111 17.70 -18.23 -7.72
CA LYS A 111 16.37 -18.33 -8.32
C LYS A 111 15.28 -18.31 -7.23
N ALA A 112 15.47 -19.13 -6.19
CA ALA A 112 14.58 -19.17 -5.04
C ALA A 112 14.52 -17.83 -4.29
N LEU A 113 15.68 -17.17 -4.09
CA LEU A 113 15.78 -15.84 -3.50
C LEU A 113 14.99 -14.81 -4.31
N GLN A 114 15.11 -14.81 -5.65
CA GLN A 114 14.33 -13.94 -6.51
C GLN A 114 12.84 -14.23 -6.43
N ALA A 115 12.44 -15.51 -6.35
CA ALA A 115 11.05 -15.91 -6.25
C ALA A 115 10.39 -15.42 -4.94
N VAL A 116 11.08 -15.56 -3.80
CA VAL A 116 10.57 -15.05 -2.50
C VAL A 116 10.69 -13.54 -2.36
N SER A 117 11.62 -12.92 -3.09
CA SER A 117 11.81 -11.47 -3.12
C SER A 117 10.88 -10.77 -4.11
N LYS A 118 10.00 -11.53 -4.80
CA LYS A 118 8.96 -10.92 -5.63
C LYS A 118 8.21 -9.89 -4.80
N PRO A 119 8.10 -8.64 -5.26
CA PRO A 119 7.51 -7.59 -4.48
C PRO A 119 6.06 -7.96 -4.17
N PHE A 120 5.68 -7.81 -2.90
CA PHE A 120 4.27 -7.80 -2.54
C PHE A 120 3.55 -6.85 -3.48
N PRO A 121 2.51 -7.31 -4.19
CA PRO A 121 1.83 -6.45 -5.12
C PRO A 121 1.19 -5.32 -4.30
N LEU A 122 1.64 -4.09 -4.54
CA LEU A 122 1.09 -2.89 -3.90
C LEU A 122 -0.40 -2.75 -4.19
N VAL A 123 -0.87 -3.37 -5.28
CA VAL A 123 -2.27 -3.49 -5.67
C VAL A 123 -2.74 -4.92 -5.43
N SER A 124 -3.85 -5.09 -4.72
CA SER A 124 -4.54 -6.36 -4.46
C SER A 124 -6.06 -6.14 -4.50
N SER A 125 -6.87 -7.18 -4.28
CA SER A 125 -8.33 -7.04 -4.18
C SER A 125 -8.78 -6.08 -3.07
N SER A 126 -8.04 -5.99 -1.97
CA SER A 126 -8.34 -5.10 -0.83
C SER A 126 -7.61 -3.76 -0.85
N ARG A 127 -6.56 -3.64 -1.68
CA ARG A 127 -5.79 -2.41 -1.86
C ARG A 127 -5.72 -2.05 -3.33
N TRP A 128 -6.54 -1.09 -3.76
CA TRP A 128 -6.50 -0.62 -5.14
C TRP A 128 -5.96 0.81 -5.22
N MET A 129 -5.26 1.07 -6.32
CA MET A 129 -4.76 2.40 -6.61
C MET A 129 -5.92 3.30 -7.04
N VAL A 130 -6.17 4.34 -6.26
CA VAL A 130 -7.16 5.38 -6.55
C VAL A 130 -6.60 6.41 -7.52
N LYS A 131 -5.35 6.84 -7.29
CA LYS A 131 -4.68 7.81 -8.16
C LYS A 131 -3.16 7.74 -8.02
N ARG A 132 -2.44 8.03 -9.09
CA ARG A 132 -1.00 8.32 -9.05
C ARG A 132 -0.68 9.54 -9.90
N GLY A 133 0.47 10.16 -9.64
CA GLY A 133 0.97 11.24 -10.47
C GLY A 133 2.00 12.10 -9.78
N GLU A 134 2.64 12.93 -10.58
CA GLU A 134 3.65 13.89 -10.15
C GLU A 134 3.01 15.21 -9.73
N LEU A 135 3.54 15.83 -8.68
CA LEU A 135 3.14 17.13 -8.19
C LEU A 135 4.38 17.91 -7.74
N THR A 136 4.27 19.24 -7.74
CA THR A 136 5.30 20.10 -7.15
C THR A 136 5.01 20.27 -5.66
N ALA A 137 5.89 19.76 -4.80
CA ALA A 137 5.86 20.03 -3.37
C ALA A 137 6.70 21.27 -3.04
N PHE A 138 6.18 22.12 -2.16
CA PHE A 138 6.89 23.27 -1.61
C PHE A 138 7.28 22.95 -0.18
N VAL A 139 8.58 22.78 0.05
CA VAL A 139 9.15 22.43 1.36
C VAL A 139 9.81 23.69 1.94
N GLU A 140 9.52 23.99 3.21
CA GLU A 140 10.22 25.06 3.94
C GLU A 140 11.56 24.52 4.46
N ASP A 141 12.68 25.08 4.01
CA ASP A 141 13.98 24.80 4.61
C ASP A 141 14.16 25.68 5.87
N ASN A 142 14.36 25.04 7.02
CA ASN A 142 14.67 25.71 8.29
C ASN A 142 16.18 26.05 8.37
N GLY A 143 16.70 26.75 7.36
CA GLY A 143 18.05 27.30 7.37
C GLY A 143 18.16 28.56 8.25
N ILE A 144 19.34 28.76 8.85
CA ILE A 144 19.65 29.86 9.81
C ILE A 144 19.55 31.26 9.17
N PHE A 145 19.51 31.36 7.83
CA PHE A 145 19.34 32.62 7.10
C PHE A 145 18.24 32.49 6.05
N LEU A 146 17.15 33.26 6.24
CA LEU A 146 16.02 33.48 5.33
C LEU A 146 15.24 32.20 4.94
N LYS A 147 13.98 32.09 5.40
CA LYS A 147 13.06 30.99 5.03
C LYS A 147 12.94 30.88 3.50
N ARG A 148 13.65 29.94 2.88
CA ARG A 148 13.52 29.62 1.46
C ARG A 148 12.58 28.43 1.32
N LYS A 149 11.56 28.58 0.47
CA LYS A 149 10.71 27.46 0.05
C LYS A 149 11.35 26.84 -1.19
N THR A 150 11.84 25.61 -1.07
CA THR A 150 12.38 24.86 -2.21
C THR A 150 11.24 24.13 -2.91
N ARG A 151 11.29 24.11 -4.25
CA ARG A 151 10.33 23.39 -5.09
C ARG A 151 10.93 22.02 -5.39
N GLN A 152 10.21 20.96 -5.05
CA GLN A 152 10.64 19.60 -5.31
C GLN A 152 9.56 18.86 -6.12
N GLN A 153 9.97 18.17 -7.17
CA GLN A 153 9.11 17.20 -7.86
C GLN A 153 8.96 15.95 -7.01
N VAL A 154 7.72 15.57 -6.75
CA VAL A 154 7.36 14.44 -5.90
C VAL A 154 6.30 13.62 -6.62
N TYR A 155 6.43 12.30 -6.58
CA TYR A 155 5.48 11.39 -7.18
C TYR A 155 4.64 10.72 -6.09
N PHE A 156 3.32 10.77 -6.25
CA PHE A 156 2.38 10.29 -5.25
C PHE A 156 1.68 9.03 -5.72
N PHE A 157 1.48 8.10 -4.79
CA PHE A 157 0.60 6.95 -4.95
C PHE A 157 -0.51 7.01 -3.89
N LEU A 158 -1.74 7.18 -4.34
CA LEU A 158 -2.93 7.16 -3.52
C LEU A 158 -3.64 5.83 -3.71
N PHE A 159 -3.63 5.01 -2.66
CA PHE A 159 -4.45 3.82 -2.53
C PHE A 159 -5.69 4.13 -1.70
N ASN A 160 -6.67 3.24 -1.72
CA ASN A 160 -7.89 3.34 -0.91
C ASN A 160 -7.60 3.44 0.60
N ASP A 161 -6.49 2.87 1.09
CA ASP A 161 -6.16 2.78 2.52
C ASP A 161 -4.88 3.53 2.93
N VAL A 162 -3.97 3.82 2.00
CA VAL A 162 -2.68 4.50 2.25
C VAL A 162 -2.35 5.53 1.17
N PHE A 163 -1.63 6.59 1.54
CA PHE A 163 -1.03 7.55 0.63
C PHE A 163 0.48 7.58 0.82
N ILE A 164 1.20 7.41 -0.28
CA ILE A 164 2.64 7.26 -0.30
C ILE A 164 3.25 8.41 -1.08
N VAL A 165 4.23 9.05 -0.47
CA VAL A 165 5.02 10.16 -1.01
C VAL A 165 6.35 9.58 -1.47
N THR A 166 6.73 9.80 -2.74
CA THR A 166 7.95 9.20 -3.30
C THR A 166 8.77 10.17 -4.12
N ARG A 167 10.07 9.88 -4.23
CA ARG A 167 10.98 10.48 -5.20
C ARG A 167 11.18 9.49 -6.34
N LYS A 168 10.95 9.91 -7.58
CA LYS A 168 11.20 9.09 -8.77
C LYS A 168 12.71 8.89 -8.96
N LYS A 169 13.16 7.65 -9.11
CA LYS A 169 14.54 7.28 -9.47
C LYS A 169 14.66 6.92 -10.95
N SER A 170 13.71 6.13 -11.46
CA SER A 170 13.56 5.79 -12.88
C SER A 170 12.07 5.75 -13.25
N GLU A 171 11.71 5.35 -14.47
CA GLU A 171 10.30 5.22 -14.87
C GLU A 171 9.51 4.22 -14.01
N GLU A 172 10.18 3.16 -13.54
CA GLU A 172 9.55 2.09 -12.75
C GLU A 172 10.05 2.02 -11.30
N SER A 173 11.04 2.83 -10.92
CA SER A 173 11.63 2.82 -9.59
C SER A 173 11.40 4.13 -8.83
N TYR A 174 10.92 4.00 -7.60
CA TYR A 174 10.57 5.10 -6.72
C TYR A 174 11.16 4.87 -5.32
N THR A 175 11.63 5.92 -4.67
CA THR A 175 12.08 5.89 -3.26
C THR A 175 11.01 6.52 -2.39
N VAL A 176 10.54 5.78 -1.39
CA VAL A 176 9.56 6.31 -0.43
C VAL A 176 10.20 7.39 0.42
N ILE A 177 9.56 8.55 0.47
CA ILE A 177 9.94 9.70 1.31
C ILE A 177 9.15 9.64 2.62
N ASP A 178 7.84 9.47 2.53
CA ASP A 178 6.92 9.40 3.67
C ASP A 178 5.62 8.70 3.26
N TYR A 179 4.80 8.27 4.21
CA TYR A 179 3.46 7.74 3.97
C TYR A 179 2.53 7.95 5.18
N ALA A 180 1.24 7.97 4.90
CA ALA A 180 0.19 8.06 5.92
C ALA A 180 -1.04 7.24 5.50
N LEU A 181 -1.75 6.68 6.49
CA LEU A 181 -3.04 6.03 6.24
C LEU A 181 -4.08 7.03 5.74
N ARG A 182 -5.05 6.57 4.94
CA ARG A 182 -6.04 7.41 4.26
C ARG A 182 -6.89 8.27 5.21
N ASP A 183 -7.18 7.78 6.41
CA ASP A 183 -7.92 8.48 7.47
C ASP A 183 -7.06 9.50 8.25
N GLN A 184 -5.73 9.41 8.13
CA GLN A 184 -4.78 10.35 8.72
C GLN A 184 -4.39 11.49 7.77
N ILE A 185 -5.06 11.61 6.63
CA ILE A 185 -4.80 12.67 5.65
C ILE A 185 -5.88 13.74 5.74
N TRP A 186 -5.46 14.99 5.72
CA TRP A 186 -6.35 16.12 5.59
C TRP A 186 -5.95 16.98 4.39
N VAL A 187 -6.94 17.44 3.65
CA VAL A 187 -6.75 18.37 2.52
C VAL A 187 -7.54 19.63 2.76
N GLY A 188 -6.90 20.76 2.49
CA GLY A 188 -7.51 22.07 2.51
C GLY A 188 -7.17 22.87 1.26
N SER A 189 -7.94 23.92 1.03
CA SER A 189 -7.54 24.97 0.09
C SER A 189 -6.29 25.68 0.60
N CYS A 190 -5.50 26.18 -0.34
CA CYS A 190 -4.39 27.09 -0.09
C CYS A 190 -4.51 28.18 -1.14
N GLN A 191 -4.43 29.45 -0.74
CA GLN A 191 -4.30 30.55 -1.69
C GLN A 191 -2.82 30.87 -1.92
N PRO A 192 -2.44 31.44 -3.07
CA PRO A 192 -1.07 31.85 -3.35
C PRO A 192 -0.55 32.89 -2.34
N GLU A 193 -1.43 33.75 -1.82
CA GLU A 193 -1.09 34.78 -0.84
C GLU A 193 -0.61 34.19 0.51
N ASP A 194 -1.09 32.99 0.88
CA ASP A 194 -0.68 32.28 2.11
C ASP A 194 0.79 31.86 2.10
N LEU A 195 1.46 31.93 0.94
CA LEU A 195 2.84 31.45 0.79
C LEU A 195 3.91 32.50 1.10
N ASN A 196 3.55 33.77 1.34
CA ASN A 196 4.52 34.87 1.49
C ASN A 196 5.61 34.83 0.42
N LEU A 197 5.21 34.59 -0.83
CA LEU A 197 6.09 34.78 -1.98
C LEU A 197 6.24 36.29 -2.15
N SER A 198 7.30 36.87 -1.58
CA SER A 198 7.66 38.26 -1.86
C SER A 198 7.60 38.46 -3.37
N PRO A 199 6.89 39.48 -3.88
CA PRO A 199 6.97 39.79 -5.29
C PRO A 199 8.42 40.16 -5.54
N VAL A 200 9.15 39.29 -6.23
CA VAL A 200 10.43 39.68 -6.82
C VAL A 200 10.08 40.88 -7.68
N ARG A 201 10.48 42.07 -7.23
CA ARG A 201 10.40 43.28 -8.04
C ARG A 201 11.09 42.92 -9.35
N SER A 202 10.33 42.92 -10.44
CA SER A 202 10.86 42.85 -11.79
C SER A 202 11.76 44.07 -11.99
N GLY A 203 13.03 43.94 -11.62
CA GLY A 203 14.10 44.75 -12.17
C GLY A 203 14.27 44.30 -13.61
N GLY A 204 13.97 45.21 -14.55
CA GLY A 204 14.11 44.95 -15.97
C GLY A 204 15.50 44.39 -16.30
N GLY A 205 15.51 43.22 -16.92
CA GLY A 205 16.71 42.52 -17.34
C GLY A 205 16.30 41.30 -18.16
N MET A 206 16.60 41.34 -19.45
CA MET A 206 16.28 40.32 -20.45
C MET A 206 16.76 38.92 -20.05
N LEU A 207 16.05 37.92 -20.59
CA LEU A 207 16.38 36.49 -20.63
C LEU A 207 16.25 35.73 -19.30
N SER A 208 15.03 35.28 -18.99
CA SER A 208 14.87 34.04 -18.22
C SER A 208 13.77 33.17 -18.85
N SER A 209 14.14 31.90 -19.02
CA SER A 209 13.35 30.82 -19.57
C SER A 209 11.95 30.75 -18.96
N ARG A 210 10.96 30.39 -19.79
CA ARG A 210 9.58 30.04 -19.39
C ARG A 210 9.62 28.92 -18.33
N GLN A 211 9.74 29.27 -17.06
CA GLN A 211 9.48 28.33 -15.97
C GLN A 211 7.97 28.33 -15.71
N ALA A 212 7.26 27.39 -16.33
CA ALA A 212 5.88 27.08 -16.04
C ALA A 212 5.76 26.67 -14.56
N GLY A 213 5.44 27.63 -13.69
CA GLY A 213 5.24 27.36 -12.28
C GLY A 213 3.89 26.69 -12.05
N ALA A 214 3.86 25.66 -11.21
CA ALA A 214 2.60 25.15 -10.64
C ALA A 214 1.82 26.28 -9.96
N ASN A 215 0.75 26.75 -10.61
CA ASN A 215 -0.05 27.91 -10.18
C ASN A 215 -1.24 27.50 -9.31
N ASN A 216 -1.59 26.22 -9.31
CA ASN A 216 -2.81 25.71 -8.72
C ASN A 216 -2.51 24.95 -7.42
N LEU A 217 -2.52 25.68 -6.30
CA LEU A 217 -2.01 25.21 -5.01
C LEU A 217 -3.10 24.63 -4.10
N PHE A 218 -2.73 23.65 -3.28
CA PHE A 218 -3.56 23.12 -2.21
C PHE A 218 -2.71 22.63 -1.04
N ARG A 219 -3.31 22.55 0.15
CA ARG A 219 -2.62 22.12 1.37
C ARG A 219 -2.97 20.68 1.67
N LEU A 220 -1.95 19.88 1.91
CA LEU A 220 -2.05 18.51 2.40
C LEU A 220 -1.44 18.46 3.80
N ARG A 221 -2.03 17.72 4.72
CA ARG A 221 -1.45 17.50 6.06
C ARG A 221 -1.62 16.05 6.46
N PHE A 222 -0.53 15.42 6.87
CA PHE A 222 -0.60 14.19 7.66
C PHE A 222 -0.92 14.57 9.10
N ARG A 223 -2.06 14.07 9.60
CA ARG A 223 -2.44 14.14 11.02
C ARG A 223 -1.52 13.25 11.86
N SER A 224 -1.09 12.15 11.26
CA SER A 224 -0.09 11.21 11.77
C SER A 224 0.52 10.50 10.57
N ASN A 225 1.82 10.67 10.33
CA ASN A 225 2.56 9.84 9.37
C ASN A 225 2.91 8.48 10.01
N HIS A 226 3.69 7.67 9.29
CA HIS A 226 4.19 6.38 9.76
C HIS A 226 4.96 6.42 11.08
N SER A 227 5.57 7.55 11.42
CA SER A 227 6.32 7.80 12.65
C SER A 227 5.49 8.53 13.73
N GLY A 228 4.20 8.78 13.48
CA GLY A 228 3.34 9.51 14.42
C GLY A 228 3.40 11.03 14.30
N GLU A 229 4.14 11.57 13.32
CA GLU A 229 4.41 13.00 13.20
C GLU A 229 3.35 13.72 12.36
N LYS A 230 3.17 15.02 12.64
CA LYS A 230 2.30 15.92 11.87
C LYS A 230 3.12 16.59 10.78
N VAL A 231 2.87 16.22 9.53
CA VAL A 231 3.64 16.73 8.39
C VAL A 231 2.75 17.62 7.52
N PRO A 232 2.92 18.95 7.54
CA PRO A 232 2.25 19.85 6.62
C PRO A 232 2.98 19.90 5.27
N MET A 233 2.22 19.92 4.18
CA MET A 233 2.73 20.00 2.82
C MET A 233 1.90 21.00 2.00
N VAL A 234 2.56 21.75 1.13
CA VAL A 234 1.90 22.55 0.10
C VAL A 234 2.22 21.93 -1.25
N LEU A 235 1.18 21.64 -2.02
CA LEU A 235 1.28 20.96 -3.31
C LEU A 235 0.73 21.85 -4.41
N GLY A 236 1.37 21.82 -5.57
CA GLY A 236 0.96 22.53 -6.77
C GLY A 236 0.80 21.62 -7.97
N THR A 237 -0.23 21.89 -8.77
CA THR A 237 -0.44 21.31 -10.11
C THR A 237 -0.24 22.35 -11.20
N GLU A 238 0.03 21.89 -12.41
CA GLU A 238 0.07 22.74 -13.61
C GLU A 238 -1.33 23.21 -13.99
N LEU A 239 -2.31 22.29 -13.95
CA LEU A 239 -3.68 22.56 -14.36
C LEU A 239 -4.66 22.62 -13.19
N LEU A 240 -5.66 23.49 -13.30
CA LEU A 240 -6.70 23.67 -12.28
C LEU A 240 -7.59 22.43 -12.13
N ASN A 241 -7.86 21.73 -13.24
CA ASN A 241 -8.64 20.49 -13.23
C ASN A 241 -7.91 19.36 -12.50
N GLU A 242 -6.58 19.28 -12.61
CA GLU A 242 -5.77 18.32 -11.87
C GLU A 242 -5.84 18.58 -10.37
N ARG A 243 -5.76 19.86 -9.96
CA ARG A 243 -5.96 20.25 -8.56
C ARG A 243 -7.32 19.78 -8.05
N ALA A 244 -8.39 20.04 -8.80
CA ALA A 244 -9.74 19.60 -8.41
C ALA A 244 -9.83 18.07 -8.28
N ARG A 245 -9.24 17.31 -9.21
CA ARG A 245 -9.20 15.84 -9.16
C ARG A 245 -8.38 15.32 -7.97
N TRP A 246 -7.26 15.95 -7.65
CA TRP A 246 -6.44 15.60 -6.50
C TRP A 246 -7.16 15.89 -5.18
N ILE A 247 -7.77 17.08 -5.03
CA ILE A 247 -8.55 17.44 -3.84
C ILE A 247 -9.73 16.49 -3.67
N SER A 248 -10.47 16.19 -4.75
CA SER A 248 -11.60 15.26 -4.70
C SER A 248 -11.16 13.85 -4.27
N GLY A 249 -10.11 13.32 -4.90
CA GLY A 249 -9.56 12.01 -4.57
C GLY A 249 -9.10 11.95 -3.11
N LEU A 250 -8.30 12.90 -2.66
CA LEU A 250 -7.78 12.93 -1.29
C LEU A 250 -8.87 13.23 -0.25
N GLY A 251 -9.89 14.03 -0.60
CA GLY A 251 -10.93 14.54 0.30
C GLY A 251 -12.12 13.61 0.57
N HIS A 252 -12.19 12.43 -0.06
CA HIS A 252 -13.30 11.47 0.10
C HIS A 252 -13.53 10.97 1.55
N ASN A 253 -12.68 11.33 2.53
CA ASN A 253 -12.89 11.04 3.94
C ASN A 253 -13.62 12.13 4.74
N VAL A 254 -13.85 13.32 4.19
CA VAL A 254 -14.39 14.46 4.99
C VAL A 254 -15.92 14.40 5.16
N ASN A 255 -16.66 13.68 4.31
CA ASN A 255 -18.13 13.66 4.35
C ASN A 255 -18.78 12.39 4.91
N ASN A 256 -18.02 11.44 5.46
CA ASN A 256 -18.59 10.20 6.05
C ASN A 256 -19.16 10.34 7.47
N ASN A 257 -19.35 11.58 7.94
CA ASN A 257 -20.12 11.88 9.15
C ASN A 257 -21.61 12.14 8.87
N LYS A 258 -22.15 11.67 7.74
CA LYS A 258 -23.57 11.35 7.65
C LYS A 258 -23.73 9.84 7.69
N SER A 259 -24.33 9.41 8.80
CA SER A 259 -24.92 8.09 9.03
C SER A 259 -25.74 7.64 7.83
N GLN A 260 -25.11 6.91 6.92
CA GLN A 260 -25.78 6.04 5.98
C GLN A 260 -25.13 4.68 6.22
N ASP A 261 -25.93 3.71 6.64
CA ASP A 261 -25.48 2.36 7.00
C ASP A 261 -24.50 1.81 5.95
N ARG A 262 -23.21 1.86 6.27
CA ARG A 262 -22.08 1.35 5.48
C ARG A 262 -21.92 -0.18 5.64
N THR A 263 -23.03 -0.83 5.96
CA THR A 263 -23.13 -2.25 6.33
C THR A 263 -24.08 -3.02 5.42
N SER A 264 -24.68 -2.37 4.41
CA SER A 264 -25.58 -3.06 3.50
C SER A 264 -24.80 -3.93 2.51
N TRP A 265 -25.06 -5.22 2.55
CA TRP A 265 -24.61 -6.20 1.57
C TRP A 265 -25.78 -6.52 0.62
N TYR A 266 -25.46 -6.71 -0.66
CA TYR A 266 -26.41 -7.21 -1.64
C TYR A 266 -26.04 -8.65 -1.99
N GLU A 267 -26.97 -9.58 -1.79
CA GLU A 267 -26.87 -10.92 -2.36
C GLU A 267 -27.18 -10.84 -3.85
N GLY A 268 -26.30 -11.38 -4.69
CA GLY A 268 -26.48 -11.31 -6.13
C GLY A 268 -25.55 -12.22 -6.90
N GLU A 269 -25.51 -12.00 -8.20
CA GLU A 269 -24.67 -12.73 -9.14
C GLU A 269 -23.89 -11.72 -9.99
N ARG A 270 -22.56 -11.86 -10.02
CA ARG A 270 -21.69 -10.96 -10.77
C ARG A 270 -21.77 -11.30 -12.26
N LEU A 271 -22.23 -10.35 -13.06
CA LEU A 271 -22.43 -10.52 -14.52
C LEU A 271 -21.16 -10.86 -15.31
N ARG A 272 -19.96 -10.68 -14.74
CA ARG A 272 -18.69 -10.94 -15.43
C ARG A 272 -18.37 -12.43 -15.54
N ASP A 273 -18.57 -13.16 -14.46
CA ASP A 273 -18.08 -14.53 -14.26
C ASP A 273 -19.11 -15.46 -13.61
N GLY A 274 -20.31 -14.96 -13.32
CA GLY A 274 -21.39 -15.74 -12.73
C GLY A 274 -21.16 -16.08 -11.25
N GLU A 275 -20.16 -15.48 -10.58
CA GLU A 275 -19.96 -15.72 -9.15
C GLU A 275 -21.17 -15.22 -8.35
N ARG A 276 -21.77 -16.12 -7.57
CA ARG A 276 -22.91 -15.84 -6.68
C ARG A 276 -22.41 -15.60 -5.27
N GLY A 277 -22.93 -14.58 -4.61
CA GLY A 277 -22.56 -14.30 -3.22
C GLY A 277 -23.01 -12.93 -2.73
N TRP A 278 -22.50 -12.59 -1.55
CA TRP A 278 -22.74 -11.30 -0.91
C TRP A 278 -21.69 -10.30 -1.39
N PHE A 279 -22.15 -9.23 -1.99
CA PHE A 279 -21.31 -8.13 -2.46
C PHE A 279 -21.54 -6.90 -1.60
N LEU A 280 -20.44 -6.23 -1.24
CA LEU A 280 -20.52 -4.94 -0.55
C LEU A 280 -21.24 -3.92 -1.44
N ALA A 281 -22.15 -3.15 -0.87
CA ALA A 281 -22.84 -2.08 -1.60
C ALA A 281 -21.88 -1.05 -2.23
N GLU A 282 -20.67 -0.90 -1.71
CA GLU A 282 -19.63 -0.03 -2.31
C GLU A 282 -19.10 -0.56 -3.65
N CYS A 283 -19.26 -1.85 -3.94
CA CYS A 283 -18.76 -2.51 -5.15
C CYS A 283 -19.89 -3.09 -6.03
N ALA A 284 -21.15 -2.89 -5.66
CA ALA A 284 -22.32 -3.44 -6.34
C ALA A 284 -23.39 -2.37 -6.52
N GLU A 285 -23.76 -2.09 -7.77
CA GLU A 285 -24.95 -1.29 -8.09
C GLU A 285 -26.15 -2.22 -8.31
N PRO A 286 -27.24 -2.10 -7.52
CA PRO A 286 -28.42 -2.94 -7.69
C PRO A 286 -29.12 -2.60 -9.01
N ILE A 287 -29.21 -3.59 -9.91
CA ILE A 287 -29.97 -3.44 -11.16
C ILE A 287 -31.41 -3.86 -10.90
N THR A 288 -32.28 -2.90 -10.62
CA THR A 288 -33.70 -3.15 -10.33
C THR A 288 -34.55 -3.36 -11.59
N CYS A 289 -34.05 -2.95 -12.76
CA CYS A 289 -34.79 -3.00 -14.01
C CYS A 289 -34.41 -4.23 -14.86
N ARG A 290 -35.40 -5.11 -15.11
CA ARG A 290 -35.23 -6.33 -15.91
C ARG A 290 -34.74 -6.07 -17.33
N ALA A 291 -35.15 -4.95 -17.95
CA ALA A 291 -34.69 -4.55 -19.28
C ALA A 291 -33.21 -4.08 -19.29
N THR A 292 -32.69 -3.60 -18.16
CA THR A 292 -31.27 -3.24 -17.99
C THR A 292 -30.43 -4.49 -17.79
N VAL A 293 -30.90 -5.46 -17.00
CA VAL A 293 -30.25 -6.77 -16.84
C VAL A 293 -30.07 -7.46 -18.20
N GLN A 294 -31.14 -7.52 -19.01
CA GLN A 294 -31.11 -8.19 -20.31
C GLN A 294 -30.18 -7.50 -21.31
N ARG A 295 -30.12 -6.15 -21.33
CA ARG A 295 -29.17 -5.40 -22.15
C ARG A 295 -27.71 -5.61 -21.71
N ASN A 296 -27.45 -5.67 -20.42
CA ASN A 296 -26.11 -5.91 -19.90
C ASN A 296 -25.63 -7.34 -20.16
N MET A 297 -26.52 -8.34 -20.05
CA MET A 297 -26.25 -9.72 -20.47
C MET A 297 -25.91 -9.79 -21.97
N GLN A 298 -26.73 -9.18 -22.83
CA GLN A 298 -26.45 -9.13 -24.28
C GLN A 298 -25.12 -8.40 -24.62
N ARG A 299 -24.75 -7.38 -23.83
CA ARG A 299 -23.46 -6.69 -23.99
C ARG A 299 -22.29 -7.56 -23.54
N MET A 300 -22.46 -8.34 -22.47
CA MET A 300 -21.45 -9.27 -21.97
C MET A 300 -21.22 -10.43 -22.96
N ASP A 301 -22.28 -11.04 -23.51
CA ASP A 301 -22.16 -12.10 -24.52
C ASP A 301 -21.36 -11.62 -25.75
N ARG A 302 -21.55 -10.36 -26.16
CA ARG A 302 -20.77 -9.76 -27.25
C ARG A 302 -19.29 -9.57 -26.91
N LEU A 303 -18.97 -9.29 -25.66
CA LEU A 303 -17.58 -9.10 -25.21
C LEU A 303 -16.87 -10.44 -25.04
N GLN A 304 -17.56 -11.46 -24.53
CA GLN A 304 -17.04 -12.83 -24.43
C GLN A 304 -16.76 -13.43 -25.81
N GLY A 305 -17.62 -13.17 -26.81
CA GLY A 305 -17.37 -13.59 -28.20
C GLY A 305 -16.21 -12.87 -28.92
N LEU A 306 -15.72 -11.75 -28.36
CA LEU A 306 -14.55 -11.04 -28.88
C LEU A 306 -13.25 -11.52 -28.22
N GLU A 307 -13.30 -11.99 -26.97
CA GLU A 307 -12.13 -12.53 -26.24
C GLU A 307 -11.74 -13.95 -26.68
N THR A 308 -12.63 -14.71 -27.32
CA THR A 308 -12.34 -16.07 -27.82
C THR A 308 -11.71 -16.13 -29.22
N ASN A 309 -11.38 -14.99 -29.83
CA ASN A 309 -10.76 -14.91 -31.17
C ASN A 309 -9.35 -14.29 -31.15
N VAL A 310 -8.59 -14.49 -30.07
CA VAL A 310 -7.15 -14.23 -30.00
C VAL A 310 -6.43 -15.46 -29.48
#